data_AF-A0A2W5X4R2-F1
#
_entry.id   AF-A0A2W5X4R2-F1
#
_cell.length_a   1.000
_cell.length_b   1.000
_cell.length_c   1.000
_cell.angle_alpha   90.00
_cell.angle_beta   90.00
_cell.angle_gamma   90.00
#
_symmetry.space_group_name_H-M   'P 1'
#
loop_
_entity.id
_entity.type
_entity.pdbx_description
1 polymer ?
#
loop_
_entity_poly.entity_id
_entity_poly.type
_entity_poly.pdbx_seq_one_letter_code
_entity_poly.pdbx_strand_id
1 'polypeptide(L)'
;MKQTLDLAGASGATYRFKLVEDPAELPSAAGNFAYVRWRGSAPQVMGCGAVNSLLDAMRDWDLAVRAHGAEGLYVRLNVARSTRGEEHQDLFEKLRPPMPARDE
;
A
#
# COMPACT_ATOMS: atom_id res chain seq x y z
N MET A 1 -3.60 -2.06 15.57
CA MET A 1 -2.69 -1.78 14.43
C MET A 1 -2.07 -0.40 14.62
N LYS A 2 -0.97 -0.08 13.92
CA LYS A 2 -0.35 1.26 14.02
C LYS A 2 -1.05 2.23 13.08
N GLN A 3 -1.25 3.48 13.50
CA GLN A 3 -1.90 4.51 12.69
C GLN A 3 -1.09 4.90 11.44
N THR A 4 0.23 4.74 11.51
CA THR A 4 1.14 5.00 10.41
C THR A 4 2.09 3.84 10.20
N LEU A 5 2.53 3.70 8.95
CA LEU A 5 3.48 2.70 8.49
C LEU A 5 4.56 3.39 7.67
N ASP A 6 5.81 3.19 8.06
CA ASP A 6 6.97 3.64 7.30
C ASP A 6 7.55 2.45 6.53
N LEU A 7 7.58 2.56 5.20
CA LEU A 7 8.14 1.54 4.31
C LEU A 7 9.40 2.09 3.64
N ALA A 8 10.49 1.32 3.72
CA ALA A 8 11.72 1.64 3.00
C ALA A 8 11.66 1.06 1.59
N GLY A 9 12.03 1.87 0.59
CA GLY A 9 12.22 1.43 -0.79
C GLY A 9 13.64 0.91 -1.06
N ALA A 10 13.90 0.48 -2.29
CA ALA A 10 15.19 -0.07 -2.72
C ALA A 10 16.27 1.02 -2.79
N SER A 11 15.87 2.24 -3.11
CA SER A 11 16.70 3.45 -3.13
C SER A 11 17.20 3.90 -1.76
N GLY A 12 16.59 3.39 -0.67
CA GLY A 12 16.81 3.86 0.70
C GLY A 12 15.85 4.98 1.13
N ALA A 13 14.99 5.48 0.24
CA ALA A 13 13.90 6.38 0.61
C ALA A 13 12.92 5.71 1.58
N THR A 14 12.28 6.51 2.43
CA THR A 14 11.24 6.04 3.35
C THR A 14 9.92 6.73 3.04
N TYR A 15 8.88 5.93 2.85
CA TYR A 15 7.55 6.37 2.48
C TYR A 15 6.58 6.09 3.63
N ARG A 16 5.92 7.15 4.12
CA ARG A 16 4.94 7.06 5.19
C ARG A 16 3.53 6.91 4.64
N PHE A 17 2.84 5.88 5.10
CA PHE A 17 1.44 5.59 4.81
C PHE A 17 0.61 5.72 6.08
N LYS A 18 -0.69 5.97 5.91
CA LYS A 18 -1.70 6.04 6.98
C LYS A 18 -2.63 4.84 6.90
N LEU A 19 -3.00 4.29 8.05
CA LEU A 19 -4.02 3.25 8.14
C LEU A 19 -5.37 3.81 7.67
N VAL A 20 -6.11 3.01 6.92
CA VAL A 20 -7.52 3.23 6.60
C VAL A 20 -8.33 2.50 7.67
N GLU A 21 -8.98 3.24 8.56
CA GLU A 21 -9.83 2.67 9.63
C GLU A 21 -11.22 2.30 9.11
N ASP A 22 -11.78 3.17 8.27
CA ASP A 22 -13.04 2.95 7.56
C ASP A 22 -12.82 3.11 6.04
N PRO A 23 -13.11 2.08 5.22
CA PRO A 23 -13.05 2.19 3.76
C PRO A 23 -13.86 3.35 3.17
N ALA A 24 -14.92 3.82 3.85
CA ALA A 24 -15.70 4.97 3.43
C ALA A 24 -14.90 6.29 3.46
N GLU A 25 -13.80 6.34 4.20
CA GLU A 25 -12.91 7.51 4.29
C GLU A 25 -11.83 7.53 3.20
N LEU A 26 -11.79 6.51 2.33
CA LEU A 26 -10.84 6.49 1.23
C LEU A 26 -11.08 7.68 0.29
N PRO A 27 -10.04 8.49 0.02
CA PRO A 27 -10.19 9.64 -0.84
C PRO A 27 -10.33 9.20 -2.31
N SER A 28 -11.23 9.87 -3.05
CA SER A 28 -11.31 9.76 -4.51
C SER A 28 -10.17 10.55 -5.19
N ALA A 29 -8.93 10.27 -4.81
CA ALA A 29 -7.72 10.91 -5.31
C ALA A 29 -6.63 9.86 -5.53
N ALA A 30 -5.69 10.17 -6.43
CA ALA A 30 -4.60 9.27 -6.75
C ALA A 30 -3.61 9.10 -5.58
N GLY A 31 -3.00 7.92 -5.50
CA GLY A 31 -2.05 7.61 -4.44
C GLY A 31 -1.53 6.18 -4.48
N ASN A 32 -0.64 5.88 -3.53
CA ASN A 32 -0.12 4.54 -3.33
C ASN A 32 -0.88 3.84 -2.19
N PHE A 33 -0.94 2.52 -2.25
CA PHE A 33 -1.49 1.70 -1.19
C PHE A 33 -0.56 0.53 -0.84
N ALA A 34 -0.74 -0.02 0.36
CA ALA A 34 -0.11 -1.23 0.83
C ALA A 34 -1.07 -2.06 1.69
N TYR A 35 -1.23 -3.34 1.37
CA TYR A 35 -1.89 -4.32 2.23
C TYR A 35 -0.85 -4.92 3.18
N VAL A 36 -1.14 -4.93 4.47
CA VAL A 36 -0.18 -5.34 5.50
C VAL A 36 -0.76 -6.39 6.40
N ARG A 37 0.04 -7.42 6.66
CA ARG A 37 -0.15 -8.37 7.76
C ARG A 37 0.86 -8.07 8.86
N TRP A 38 0.45 -8.03 10.11
CA TRP A 38 1.35 -7.80 11.23
C TRP A 38 1.81 -9.12 11.85
N ARG A 39 3.11 -9.24 12.11
CA ARG A 39 3.68 -10.32 12.96
C ARG A 39 4.29 -9.66 14.19
N GLY A 40 3.47 -9.49 15.22
CA GLY A 40 3.84 -8.67 16.37
C GLY A 40 4.07 -7.21 15.95
N SER A 41 5.29 -6.70 16.15
CA SER A 41 5.67 -5.34 15.76
C SER A 41 6.20 -5.20 14.33
N ALA A 42 6.40 -6.32 13.62
CA ALA A 42 6.97 -6.33 12.27
C ALA A 42 5.85 -6.34 11.21
N PRO A 43 5.77 -5.31 10.34
CA PRO A 43 4.84 -5.32 9.22
C PRO A 43 5.37 -6.19 8.08
N GLN A 44 4.48 -6.94 7.44
CA GLN A 44 4.78 -7.65 6.21
C GLN A 44 3.81 -7.18 5.13
N VAL A 45 4.35 -6.64 4.03
CA VAL A 45 3.56 -6.13 2.90
C VAL A 45 3.14 -7.29 2.01
N MET A 46 1.82 -7.51 1.91
CA MET A 46 1.22 -8.59 1.11
C MET A 46 0.98 -8.16 -0.33
N GLY A 47 0.72 -6.88 -0.56
CA GLY A 47 0.59 -6.25 -1.86
C GLY A 47 0.76 -4.74 -1.74
N CYS A 48 1.22 -4.10 -2.80
CA CYS A 48 1.29 -2.64 -2.89
C CYS A 48 1.09 -2.19 -4.33
N GLY A 49 0.74 -0.93 -4.51
CA GLY A 49 0.51 -0.40 -5.85
C GLY A 49 0.33 1.11 -5.90
N ALA A 50 0.11 1.58 -7.12
CA ALA A 50 -0.21 2.94 -7.50
C ALA A 50 -1.58 2.94 -8.19
N VAL A 51 -2.45 3.88 -7.81
CA VAL A 51 -3.80 3.99 -8.38
C VAL A 51 -4.16 5.44 -8.68
N ASN A 52 -5.03 5.65 -9.67
CA ASN A 52 -5.58 6.98 -9.99
C ASN A 52 -6.70 7.41 -9.03
N SER A 53 -7.26 6.46 -8.28
CA SER A 53 -8.17 6.70 -7.16
C SER A 53 -7.87 5.71 -6.04
N LEU A 54 -7.67 6.17 -4.80
CA LEU A 54 -7.45 5.29 -3.65
C LEU A 54 -8.66 4.41 -3.31
N LEU A 55 -9.85 4.73 -3.84
CA LEU A 55 -10.99 3.82 -3.84
C LEU A 55 -10.67 2.48 -4.54
N ASP A 56 -9.80 2.49 -5.55
CA ASP A 56 -9.43 1.30 -6.31
C ASP A 56 -8.54 0.33 -5.52
N ALA A 57 -7.95 0.79 -4.41
CA ALA A 57 -7.23 -0.08 -3.47
C ALA A 57 -8.16 -1.08 -2.75
N MET A 58 -9.49 -0.92 -2.84
CA MET A 58 -10.42 -1.91 -2.29
C MET A 58 -10.66 -3.10 -3.20
N ARG A 59 -10.33 -3.00 -4.50
CA ARG A 59 -10.66 -4.04 -5.50
C ARG A 59 -10.05 -5.40 -5.16
N ASP A 60 -8.83 -5.41 -4.61
CA ASP A 60 -8.13 -6.66 -4.25
C ASP A 60 -8.09 -6.89 -2.73
N TRP A 61 -8.79 -6.07 -1.94
CA TRP A 61 -8.76 -6.16 -0.48
C TRP A 61 -9.23 -7.53 0.02
N ASP A 62 -10.36 -8.01 -0.49
CA ASP A 62 -10.92 -9.32 -0.15
C ASP A 62 -9.95 -10.47 -0.45
N LEU A 63 -9.23 -10.39 -1.57
CA LEU A 63 -8.20 -11.35 -1.93
C LEU A 63 -7.00 -11.27 -0.97
N ALA A 64 -6.52 -10.05 -0.68
CA ALA A 64 -5.43 -9.82 0.24
C ALA A 64 -5.71 -10.39 1.63
N VAL A 65 -6.95 -10.20 2.14
CA VAL A 65 -7.40 -10.75 3.41
C VAL A 65 -7.47 -12.27 3.35
N ARG A 66 -8.22 -12.85 2.40
CA ARG A 66 -8.52 -14.29 2.41
C ARG A 66 -7.32 -15.16 2.03
N ALA A 67 -6.52 -14.75 1.05
CA ALA A 67 -5.42 -15.55 0.53
C ALA A 67 -4.07 -15.26 1.20
N HIS A 68 -3.87 -14.04 1.71
CA HIS A 68 -2.58 -13.60 2.25
C HIS A 68 -2.64 -13.19 3.74
N GLY A 69 -3.84 -13.10 4.31
CA GLY A 69 -4.04 -12.69 5.70
C GLY A 69 -3.68 -11.23 5.93
N ALA A 70 -3.92 -10.35 4.95
CA ALA A 70 -3.80 -8.92 5.17
C ALA A 70 -4.79 -8.49 6.27
N GLU A 71 -4.33 -7.61 7.14
CA GLU A 71 -5.09 -7.14 8.31
C GLU A 71 -5.29 -5.62 8.25
N GLY A 72 -4.45 -4.88 7.52
CA GLY A 72 -4.63 -3.44 7.33
C GLY A 72 -4.36 -2.98 5.90
N LEU A 73 -5.16 -2.02 5.45
CA LEU A 73 -4.95 -1.23 4.25
C LEU A 73 -4.31 0.11 4.65
N TYR A 74 -3.15 0.41 4.08
CA TYR A 74 -2.44 1.65 4.31
C TYR A 74 -2.35 2.44 3.01
N VAL A 75 -2.57 3.75 3.08
CA VAL A 75 -2.58 4.63 1.91
C VAL A 75 -1.67 5.84 2.07
N ARG A 76 -1.18 6.34 0.93
CA ARG A 76 -0.41 7.56 0.80
C ARG A 76 -0.96 8.34 -0.38
N LEU A 77 -1.39 9.57 -0.13
CA LEU A 77 -1.82 10.48 -1.18
C LEU A 77 -0.63 10.89 -2.03
N ASN A 78 -0.73 10.70 -3.35
CA ASN A 78 0.28 11.10 -4.31
C ASN A 78 -0.36 11.34 -5.69
N VAL A 79 -0.65 12.61 -5.97
CA VAL A 79 -1.35 13.03 -7.19
C VAL A 79 -0.44 13.06 -8.42
N ALA A 80 0.88 13.15 -8.24
CA ALA A 80 1.83 13.20 -9.34
C ALA A 80 2.12 11.79 -9.86
N ARG A 81 1.70 11.49 -11.11
CA ARG A 81 1.82 10.14 -11.69
C ARG A 81 3.27 9.62 -11.72
N SER A 82 4.24 10.44 -12.16
CA SER A 82 5.65 10.04 -12.22
C SER A 82 6.16 9.62 -10.84
N THR A 83 5.99 10.51 -9.85
CA THR A 83 6.41 10.24 -8.47
C THR A 83 5.70 9.03 -7.91
N ARG A 84 4.39 8.88 -8.10
CA ARG A 84 3.63 7.73 -7.59
C ARG A 84 4.13 6.40 -8.17
N GLY A 85 4.43 6.36 -9.47
CA GLY A 85 5.00 5.20 -10.15
C GLY A 85 6.41 4.86 -9.64
N GLU A 86 7.27 5.88 -9.49
CA GLU A 86 8.61 5.73 -8.92
C GLU A 86 8.56 5.19 -7.47
N GLU A 87 7.69 5.74 -6.62
CA GLU A 87 7.49 5.26 -5.25
C GLU A 87 7.01 3.79 -5.22
N HIS A 88 6.06 3.44 -6.11
CA HIS A 88 5.58 2.06 -6.25
C HIS A 88 6.70 1.11 -6.67
N GLN A 89 7.44 1.45 -7.73
CA GLN A 89 8.53 0.61 -8.23
C GLN A 89 9.59 0.40 -7.15
N ASP A 90 9.98 1.47 -6.45
CA ASP A 90 11.00 1.42 -5.41
C ASP A 90 10.59 0.53 -4.22
N LEU A 91 9.31 0.60 -3.83
CA LEU A 91 8.73 -0.27 -2.82
C LEU A 91 8.65 -1.73 -3.29
N PHE A 92 8.19 -1.96 -4.52
CA PHE A 92 7.99 -3.31 -5.05
C PHE A 92 9.32 -4.06 -5.19
N GLU A 93 10.37 -3.40 -5.69
CA GLU A 93 11.72 -3.96 -5.81
C GLU A 93 12.30 -4.42 -4.46
N LYS A 94 12.07 -3.60 -3.41
CA LYS A 94 12.57 -3.87 -2.06
C LYS A 94 11.78 -4.93 -1.31
N LEU A 95 10.45 -4.80 -1.34
CA LEU A 95 9.55 -5.56 -0.49
C LEU A 95 9.17 -6.91 -1.10
N ARG A 96 9.17 -7.00 -2.44
CA ARG A 96 8.80 -8.20 -3.21
C ARG A 96 7.53 -8.87 -2.67
N PRO A 97 6.41 -8.12 -2.60
CA PRO A 97 5.18 -8.65 -2.03
C PRO A 97 4.69 -9.87 -2.84
N PRO A 98 4.00 -10.82 -2.19
CA PRO A 98 3.49 -12.03 -2.84
C PRO A 98 2.35 -11.76 -3.83
N MET A 99 1.57 -10.69 -3.64
CA MET A 99 0.58 -10.25 -4.61
C MET A 99 1.25 -9.47 -5.75
N PRO A 100 0.79 -9.62 -7.00
CA PRO A 100 1.34 -8.89 -8.13
C PRO A 100 1.19 -7.37 -7.93
N ALA A 101 2.14 -6.63 -8.50
CA ALA A 101 2.11 -5.18 -8.56
C ALA A 101 0.81 -4.70 -9.22
N ARG A 102 0.22 -3.64 -8.67
CA ARG A 102 -0.87 -2.90 -9.32
C ARG A 102 -0.38 -1.51 -9.67
N ASP A 103 -0.42 -1.18 -10.96
CA ASP A 103 -0.09 0.15 -11.47
C ASP A 103 -1.11 0.51 -12.56
N GLU A 104 -1.87 1.58 -12.34
CA GLU A 104 -2.87 2.13 -13.27
C GLU A 104 -2.53 3.60 -13.64
#